data_AF-A0A3S1EWE7-F1
#
_entry.id   AF-A0A3S1EWE7-F1
#
_cell.length_a   1.000
_cell.length_b   1.000
_cell.length_c   1.000
_cell.angle_alpha   90.00
_cell.angle_beta   90.00
_cell.angle_gamma   90.00
#
_symmetry.space_group_name_H-M   'P 1'
#
loop_
_entity.id
_entity.type
_entity.pdbx_description
1 polymer ?
#
loop_
_entity_poly.entity_id
_entity_poly.type
_entity_poly.pdbx_seq_one_letter_code
_entity_poly.pdbx_strand_id
1 'polypeptide(L)'
;MASQAASHTSNASMIDAGTIADYQRDGAVCIRGAFKGWVDTIAAGIERNMQNRSATASDIANGRGSFFDDYCNWERVPEFVSLVRGSPAAELAAAVMQSRTAQFFHDHVLVKEPGTQKPTPWHQDIPYYFVDGRQTVSFWIPIDPVKEATLRLIAGSHKWDKMILPVRWLDDSNFYAGEGDYLPVPDPDKDPSMKVLEWEMEPGDAILF
;
A
#
# COMPACT_ATOMS: atom_id res chain seq x y z
N MET A 1 27.86 35.14 -15.52
CA MET A 1 27.17 33.84 -15.46
C MET A 1 26.08 33.96 -14.40
N ALA A 2 24.83 34.11 -14.81
CA ALA A 2 23.69 34.20 -13.90
C ALA A 2 23.10 32.79 -13.75
N SER A 3 23.20 32.23 -12.55
CA SER A 3 22.54 30.99 -12.16
C SER A 3 21.05 31.27 -12.01
N GLN A 4 20.22 30.61 -12.83
CA GLN A 4 18.78 30.62 -12.66
C GLN A 4 18.42 29.80 -11.42
N ALA A 5 17.89 30.48 -10.40
CA ALA A 5 17.19 29.83 -9.31
C ALA A 5 15.97 29.12 -9.87
N ALA A 6 15.91 27.79 -9.69
CA ALA A 6 14.73 27.00 -9.96
C ALA A 6 13.58 27.52 -9.09
N SER A 7 12.58 28.10 -9.77
CA SER A 7 11.32 28.55 -9.20
C SER A 7 10.66 27.39 -8.44
N HIS A 8 10.66 27.45 -7.11
CA HIS A 8 9.77 26.66 -6.27
C HIS A 8 8.36 27.23 -6.45
N THR A 9 7.60 26.67 -7.38
CA THR A 9 6.15 26.82 -7.40
C THR A 9 5.61 26.21 -6.11
N SER A 10 5.04 27.04 -5.25
CA SER A 10 4.32 26.59 -4.06
C SER A 10 3.12 25.76 -4.50
N ASN A 11 3.19 24.44 -4.33
CA ASN A 11 2.03 23.55 -4.47
C ASN A 11 1.06 23.86 -3.33
N ALA A 12 0.01 24.62 -3.62
CA ALA A 12 -1.23 24.52 -2.85
C ALA A 12 -1.62 23.03 -2.79
N SER A 13 -1.98 22.54 -1.60
CA SER A 13 -1.93 21.11 -1.26
C SER A 13 -2.61 20.22 -2.30
N MET A 14 -1.91 19.17 -2.74
CA MET A 14 -2.43 18.14 -3.66
C MET A 14 -3.68 17.41 -3.14
N ILE A 15 -4.06 17.64 -1.88
CA ILE A 15 -5.17 17.00 -1.19
C ILE A 15 -5.92 18.05 -0.36
N ASP A 16 -7.25 17.99 -0.38
CA ASP A 16 -8.09 18.93 0.36
C ASP A 16 -8.36 18.47 1.81
N ALA A 17 -8.89 19.39 2.62
CA ALA A 17 -9.20 19.11 4.03
C ALA A 17 -10.28 18.03 4.20
N GLY A 18 -11.18 17.88 3.22
CA GLY A 18 -12.22 16.85 3.24
C GLY A 18 -11.63 15.45 3.12
N THR A 19 -10.70 15.27 2.18
CA THR A 19 -10.00 14.01 1.96
C THR A 19 -9.13 13.64 3.16
N ILE A 20 -8.45 14.61 3.77
CA ILE A 20 -7.73 14.40 5.04
C ILE A 20 -8.71 13.94 6.13
N ALA A 21 -9.86 14.60 6.27
CA ALA A 21 -10.86 14.23 7.27
C ALA A 21 -11.44 12.83 7.02
N ASP A 22 -11.64 12.45 5.76
CA ASP A 22 -12.06 11.11 5.36
C ASP A 22 -11.02 10.05 5.75
N TYR A 23 -9.73 10.28 5.47
CA TYR A 23 -8.66 9.38 5.91
C TYR A 23 -8.60 9.26 7.43
N GLN A 24 -8.68 10.38 8.15
CA GLN A 24 -8.68 10.38 9.61
C GLN A 24 -9.89 9.64 10.19
N ARG A 25 -11.06 9.76 9.55
CA ARG A 25 -12.29 9.08 9.97
C ARG A 25 -12.24 7.58 9.67
N ASP A 26 -11.99 7.23 8.42
CA ASP A 26 -12.21 5.91 7.83
C ASP A 26 -10.94 5.07 7.76
N GLY A 27 -9.76 5.68 7.91
CA GLY A 27 -8.46 5.00 7.84
C GLY A 27 -7.98 4.76 6.41
N ALA A 28 -8.77 5.08 5.38
CA ALA A 28 -8.35 4.94 4.00
C ALA A 28 -9.01 5.95 3.06
N VAL A 29 -8.29 6.36 2.01
CA VAL A 29 -8.79 7.21 0.92
C VAL A 29 -8.18 6.82 -0.43
N CYS A 30 -8.91 7.04 -1.51
CA CYS A 30 -8.40 6.89 -2.87
C CYS A 30 -8.09 8.26 -3.47
N ILE A 31 -6.82 8.50 -3.81
CA ILE A 31 -6.35 9.72 -4.46
C ILE A 31 -6.21 9.46 -5.96
N ARG A 32 -7.06 10.13 -6.74
CA ARG A 32 -7.12 9.93 -8.19
C ARG A 32 -5.96 10.61 -8.90
N GLY A 33 -5.24 9.83 -9.70
CA GLY A 33 -4.18 10.26 -10.60
C GLY A 33 -2.93 10.85 -9.95
N ALA A 34 -2.73 10.67 -8.64
CA ALA A 34 -1.56 11.18 -7.92
C ALA A 34 -0.22 10.73 -8.54
N PHE A 35 -0.20 9.54 -9.14
CA PHE A 35 0.98 8.92 -9.71
C PHE A 35 0.89 8.74 -11.24
N LYS A 36 -0.03 9.47 -11.94
CA LYS A 36 -0.16 9.38 -13.41
C LYS A 36 1.15 9.61 -14.15
N GLY A 37 1.95 10.60 -13.72
CA GLY A 37 3.27 10.88 -14.29
C GLY A 37 4.37 9.88 -13.91
N TRP A 38 4.05 8.91 -13.05
CA TRP A 38 4.99 7.93 -12.52
C TRP A 38 4.71 6.50 -12.99
N VAL A 39 3.60 6.25 -13.69
CA VAL A 39 3.17 4.90 -14.13
C VAL A 39 4.28 4.18 -14.88
N ASP A 40 4.88 4.81 -15.91
CA ASP A 40 5.96 4.20 -16.69
C ASP A 40 7.21 3.90 -15.84
N THR A 41 7.51 4.76 -14.87
CA THR A 41 8.64 4.55 -13.95
C THR A 41 8.38 3.36 -13.03
N ILE A 42 7.17 3.25 -12.47
CA ILE A 42 6.78 2.14 -11.60
C ILE A 42 6.80 0.83 -12.39
N ALA A 43 6.22 0.82 -13.59
CA ALA A 43 6.20 -0.36 -14.47
C ALA A 43 7.61 -0.83 -14.85
N ALA A 44 8.49 0.10 -15.24
CA ALA A 44 9.89 -0.23 -15.52
C ALA A 44 10.64 -0.77 -14.28
N GLY A 45 10.34 -0.23 -13.09
CA GLY A 45 10.90 -0.72 -11.82
C GLY A 45 10.44 -2.14 -11.48
N ILE A 46 9.16 -2.44 -11.66
CA ILE A 46 8.59 -3.78 -11.47
C ILE A 46 9.27 -4.78 -12.42
N GLU A 47 9.35 -4.47 -13.71
CA GLU A 47 10.00 -5.34 -14.70
C GLU A 47 11.48 -5.58 -14.35
N ARG A 48 12.23 -4.51 -14.02
CA ARG A 48 13.63 -4.65 -13.59
C ARG A 48 13.74 -5.53 -12.34
N ASN A 49 12.84 -5.39 -11.39
CA ASN A 49 12.84 -6.18 -10.16
C ASN A 49 12.58 -7.67 -10.46
N MET A 50 11.61 -7.98 -11.31
CA MET A 50 11.32 -9.35 -11.75
C MET A 50 12.49 -9.99 -12.49
N GLN A 51 13.22 -9.21 -13.31
CA GLN A 51 14.44 -9.68 -13.99
C GLN A 51 15.64 -9.84 -13.05
N ASN A 52 15.68 -9.06 -11.97
CA ASN A 52 16.79 -9.00 -11.02
C ASN A 52 16.25 -9.22 -9.61
N ARG A 53 15.74 -10.42 -9.35
CA ARG A 53 15.04 -10.74 -8.11
C ARG A 53 15.93 -10.63 -6.89
N SER A 54 15.37 -10.23 -5.75
CA SER A 54 16.09 -10.26 -4.48
C SER A 54 16.18 -11.67 -3.90
N ALA A 55 16.92 -11.82 -2.81
CA ALA A 55 16.97 -13.09 -2.06
C ALA A 55 15.65 -13.43 -1.34
N THR A 56 14.76 -12.45 -1.14
CA THR A 56 13.43 -12.64 -0.52
C THR A 56 12.31 -12.73 -1.55
N ALA A 57 12.63 -12.69 -2.84
CA ALA A 57 11.62 -12.85 -3.88
C ALA A 57 11.00 -14.24 -3.84
N SER A 58 9.69 -14.30 -4.05
CA SER A 58 8.93 -15.54 -4.11
C SER A 58 8.08 -15.58 -5.40
N ASP A 59 7.97 -16.78 -5.98
CA ASP A 59 6.97 -17.08 -7.00
C ASP A 59 6.09 -18.22 -6.51
N ILE A 60 4.80 -17.97 -6.38
CA ILE A 60 3.82 -19.02 -6.17
C ILE A 60 3.17 -19.31 -7.52
N ALA A 61 3.68 -20.33 -8.22
CA ALA A 61 3.10 -20.84 -9.45
C ALA A 61 2.18 -22.04 -9.17
N ASN A 62 0.93 -21.98 -9.61
CA ASN A 62 -0.05 -23.06 -9.42
C ASN A 62 -0.44 -23.78 -10.73
N GLY A 63 0.35 -23.58 -11.80
CA GLY A 63 0.10 -24.13 -13.14
C GLY A 63 -1.01 -23.43 -13.93
N ARG A 64 -1.74 -22.48 -13.33
CA ARG A 64 -2.76 -21.64 -13.99
C ARG A 64 -2.39 -20.15 -14.03
N GLY A 65 -1.49 -19.72 -13.14
CA GLY A 65 -0.89 -18.40 -13.07
C GLY A 65 0.26 -18.40 -12.06
N SER A 66 0.95 -17.27 -11.97
CA SER A 66 1.98 -17.01 -10.96
C SER A 66 1.63 -15.78 -10.13
N PHE A 67 1.98 -15.84 -8.86
CA PHE A 67 2.04 -14.70 -7.96
C PHE A 67 3.50 -14.42 -7.65
N PHE A 68 4.01 -13.28 -8.08
CA PHE A 68 5.34 -12.80 -7.74
C PHE A 68 5.23 -11.76 -6.63
N ASP A 69 6.04 -11.93 -5.59
CA ASP A 69 6.21 -10.96 -4.52
C ASP A 69 7.68 -10.76 -4.16
N ASP A 70 8.05 -9.51 -3.87
CA ASP A 70 9.40 -9.16 -3.45
C ASP A 70 9.39 -7.87 -2.61
N TYR A 71 10.23 -7.80 -1.58
CA TYR A 71 10.20 -6.79 -0.52
C TYR A 71 11.49 -5.97 -0.47
N CYS A 72 11.38 -4.70 -0.08
CA CYS A 72 12.51 -3.83 0.27
C CYS A 72 13.56 -3.68 -0.85
N ASN A 73 13.11 -3.48 -2.08
CA ASN A 73 13.97 -3.32 -3.25
C ASN A 73 14.27 -1.87 -3.61
N TRP A 74 13.68 -0.90 -2.91
CA TRP A 74 13.70 0.50 -3.34
C TRP A 74 15.10 1.10 -3.49
N GLU A 75 16.09 0.71 -2.68
CA GLU A 75 17.47 1.21 -2.80
C GLU A 75 18.24 0.58 -3.97
N ARG A 76 17.82 -0.61 -4.40
CA ARG A 76 18.50 -1.43 -5.40
C ARG A 76 17.97 -1.20 -6.81
N VAL A 77 16.69 -0.84 -6.93
CA VAL A 77 15.99 -0.57 -8.19
C VAL A 77 15.95 0.95 -8.41
N PRO A 78 16.69 1.50 -9.39
CA PRO A 78 16.79 2.96 -9.59
C PRO A 78 15.45 3.66 -9.81
N GLU A 79 14.51 2.97 -10.44
CA GLU A 79 13.15 3.46 -10.68
C GLU A 79 12.38 3.64 -9.36
N PHE A 80 12.55 2.72 -8.41
CA PHE A 80 11.95 2.84 -7.07
C PHE A 80 12.64 3.93 -6.25
N VAL A 81 13.97 4.09 -6.33
CA VAL A 81 14.66 5.25 -5.74
C VAL A 81 14.05 6.56 -6.25
N SER A 82 13.83 6.65 -7.57
CA SER A 82 13.28 7.83 -8.23
C SER A 82 11.85 8.10 -7.76
N LEU A 83 11.01 7.06 -7.68
CA LEU A 83 9.65 7.15 -7.14
C LEU A 83 9.66 7.64 -5.69
N VAL A 84 10.42 7.00 -4.81
CA VAL A 84 10.46 7.34 -3.37
C VAL A 84 10.93 8.77 -3.13
N ARG A 85 11.89 9.25 -3.93
CA ARG A 85 12.50 10.58 -3.73
C ARG A 85 11.84 11.71 -4.50
N GLY A 86 11.21 11.42 -5.64
CA GLY A 86 10.72 12.44 -6.57
C GLY A 86 9.20 12.53 -6.70
N SER A 87 8.47 11.50 -6.28
CA SER A 87 7.02 11.45 -6.42
C SER A 87 6.30 12.23 -5.30
N PRO A 88 4.98 12.48 -5.42
CA PRO A 88 4.22 13.18 -4.39
C PRO A 88 3.97 12.35 -3.12
N ALA A 89 4.49 11.11 -3.04
CA ALA A 89 4.22 10.20 -1.93
C ALA A 89 4.53 10.80 -0.55
N ALA A 90 5.69 11.45 -0.39
CA ALA A 90 6.08 12.03 0.90
C ALA A 90 5.15 13.16 1.36
N GLU A 91 4.72 14.02 0.44
CA GLU A 91 3.81 15.14 0.72
C GLU A 91 2.40 14.64 1.05
N LEU A 92 1.89 13.69 0.27
CA LEU A 92 0.59 13.06 0.50
C LEU A 92 0.58 12.31 1.84
N ALA A 93 1.64 11.55 2.14
CA ALA A 93 1.78 10.81 3.38
C ALA A 93 1.77 11.76 4.57
N ALA A 94 2.59 12.82 4.55
CA ALA A 94 2.64 13.79 5.64
C ALA A 94 1.29 14.49 5.84
N ALA A 95 0.60 14.82 4.75
CA ALA A 95 -0.72 15.44 4.81
C ALA A 95 -1.77 14.53 5.46
N VAL A 96 -1.92 13.28 4.99
CA VAL A 96 -2.95 12.38 5.54
C VAL A 96 -2.62 11.95 6.97
N MET A 97 -1.35 11.75 7.30
CA MET A 97 -0.90 11.43 8.66
C MET A 97 -0.99 12.62 9.62
N GLN A 98 -1.25 13.84 9.12
CA GLN A 98 -1.18 15.08 9.90
C GLN A 98 0.20 15.26 10.56
N SER A 99 1.26 14.98 9.81
CA SER A 99 2.64 15.13 10.24
C SER A 99 3.36 16.22 9.45
N ARG A 100 4.51 16.67 9.98
CA ARG A 100 5.37 17.63 9.26
C ARG A 100 6.24 16.97 8.20
N THR A 101 6.51 15.68 8.35
CA THR A 101 7.44 14.89 7.53
C THR A 101 6.95 13.45 7.46
N ALA A 102 7.29 12.77 6.37
CA ALA A 102 7.13 11.33 6.24
C ALA A 102 8.49 10.67 6.04
N GLN A 103 8.67 9.47 6.58
CA GLN A 103 9.85 8.65 6.36
C GLN A 103 9.43 7.40 5.59
N PHE A 104 10.14 7.10 4.50
CA PHE A 104 9.92 5.87 3.76
C PHE A 104 10.40 4.67 4.59
N PHE A 105 9.58 3.63 4.67
CA PHE A 105 9.87 2.44 5.47
C PHE A 105 10.25 1.25 4.60
N HIS A 106 9.37 0.84 3.68
CA HIS A 106 9.65 -0.25 2.73
C HIS A 106 8.78 -0.12 1.47
N ASP A 107 9.17 -0.84 0.42
CA ASP A 107 8.36 -1.18 -0.74
C ASP A 107 8.03 -2.68 -0.78
N HIS A 108 6.94 -3.01 -1.48
CA HIS A 108 6.54 -4.38 -1.74
C HIS A 108 5.95 -4.44 -3.16
N VAL A 109 6.60 -5.21 -4.04
CA VAL A 109 6.12 -5.46 -5.40
C VAL A 109 5.24 -6.69 -5.39
N LEU A 110 4.07 -6.57 -6.02
CA LEU A 110 3.06 -7.63 -6.13
C LEU A 110 2.64 -7.74 -7.59
N VAL A 111 2.86 -8.89 -8.22
CA VAL A 111 2.38 -9.18 -9.58
C VAL A 111 1.52 -10.44 -9.54
N LYS A 112 0.25 -10.29 -9.91
CA LYS A 112 -0.75 -11.37 -9.96
C LYS A 112 -1.11 -11.64 -11.41
N GLU A 113 -0.60 -12.72 -11.97
CA GLU A 113 -1.02 -13.16 -13.31
C GLU A 113 -2.47 -13.66 -13.31
N PRO A 114 -3.21 -13.50 -14.43
CA PRO A 114 -4.53 -14.08 -14.60
C PRO A 114 -4.55 -15.57 -14.23
N GLY A 115 -5.58 -16.02 -13.51
CA GLY A 115 -5.69 -17.42 -13.05
C GLY A 115 -5.10 -17.69 -11.66
N THR A 116 -4.43 -16.72 -11.05
CA THR A 116 -4.02 -16.74 -9.64
C THR A 116 -5.23 -16.42 -8.74
N GLN A 117 -5.86 -17.44 -8.15
CA GLN A 117 -7.19 -17.32 -7.53
C GLN A 117 -7.23 -17.18 -5.99
N LYS A 118 -6.10 -17.23 -5.26
CA LYS A 118 -6.18 -17.12 -3.79
C LYS A 118 -6.41 -15.64 -3.39
N PRO A 119 -7.52 -15.30 -2.74
CA PRO A 119 -7.71 -13.95 -2.21
C PRO A 119 -6.65 -13.67 -1.13
N THR A 120 -6.19 -12.43 -1.04
CA THR A 120 -5.38 -12.00 0.09
C THR A 120 -6.28 -12.01 1.33
N PRO A 121 -5.93 -12.72 2.42
CA PRO A 121 -6.78 -12.79 3.61
C PRO A 121 -6.90 -11.42 4.28
N TRP A 122 -7.97 -11.21 5.04
CA TRP A 122 -8.09 -10.04 5.92
C TRP A 122 -6.97 -10.03 6.95
N HIS A 123 -6.29 -8.89 7.09
CA HIS A 123 -5.17 -8.72 8.01
C HIS A 123 -5.00 -7.24 8.38
N GLN A 124 -4.07 -6.98 9.30
CA GLN A 124 -3.48 -5.67 9.51
C GLN A 124 -1.99 -5.76 9.26
N ASP A 125 -1.42 -4.69 8.70
CA ASP A 125 0.00 -4.63 8.33
C ASP A 125 0.93 -4.54 9.54
N ILE A 126 0.60 -3.66 10.50
CA ILE A 126 1.45 -3.33 11.67
C ILE A 126 1.95 -4.58 12.42
N PRO A 127 1.12 -5.61 12.71
CA PRO A 127 1.58 -6.83 13.37
C PRO A 127 2.70 -7.60 12.66
N TYR A 128 2.93 -7.37 11.36
CA TYR A 128 4.02 -7.98 10.60
C TYR A 128 5.27 -7.09 10.55
N TYR A 129 5.18 -5.83 10.97
CA TYR A 129 6.27 -4.86 10.88
C TYR A 129 7.00 -4.70 12.21
N PHE A 130 8.25 -4.27 12.13
CA PHE A 130 9.09 -3.94 13.30
C PHE A 130 9.06 -2.45 13.64
N VAL A 131 7.92 -1.80 13.40
CA VAL A 131 7.66 -0.39 13.73
C VAL A 131 6.37 -0.28 14.54
N ASP A 132 6.28 0.76 15.37
CA ASP A 132 5.11 1.06 16.20
C ASP A 132 4.65 2.51 15.95
N GLY A 133 3.38 2.79 16.21
CA GLY A 133 2.76 4.10 16.06
C GLY A 133 1.46 4.07 15.25
N ARG A 134 0.78 5.21 15.24
CA ARG A 134 -0.51 5.41 14.54
C ARG A 134 -0.39 6.31 13.31
N GLN A 135 0.76 6.98 13.14
CA GLN A 135 1.06 7.84 11.99
C GLN A 135 1.91 7.05 11.01
N THR A 136 1.29 6.02 10.43
CA THR A 136 1.83 5.19 9.36
C THR A 136 0.83 5.16 8.23
N VAL A 137 1.30 5.08 6.99
CA VAL A 137 0.43 4.98 5.81
C VAL A 137 1.09 4.09 4.77
N SER A 138 0.31 3.17 4.22
CA SER A 138 0.65 2.35 3.06
C SER A 138 0.05 2.97 1.81
N PHE A 139 0.78 2.89 0.69
CA PHE A 139 0.29 3.32 -0.62
C PHE A 139 0.11 2.08 -1.48
N TRP A 140 -1.12 1.85 -1.94
CA TRP A 140 -1.40 0.84 -2.96
C TRP A 140 -1.58 1.53 -4.31
N ILE A 141 -0.64 1.30 -5.23
CA ILE A 141 -0.54 2.01 -6.52
C ILE A 141 -0.58 0.97 -7.66
N PRO A 142 -1.72 0.75 -8.31
CA PRO A 142 -1.79 -0.14 -9.45
C PRO A 142 -1.20 0.52 -10.71
N ILE A 143 -0.52 -0.27 -11.53
CA ILE A 143 -0.03 0.13 -12.87
C ILE A 143 -0.96 -0.33 -13.99
N ASP A 144 -1.94 -1.17 -13.68
CA ASP A 144 -3.00 -1.65 -14.59
C ASP A 144 -4.38 -1.20 -14.08
N PRO A 145 -5.40 -1.11 -14.95
CA PRO A 145 -6.77 -0.85 -14.51
C PRO A 145 -7.29 -1.92 -13.56
N VAL A 146 -7.92 -1.51 -12.47
CA VAL A 146 -8.48 -2.38 -11.43
C VAL A 146 -9.99 -2.21 -11.43
N LYS A 147 -10.71 -3.27 -11.84
CA LYS A 147 -12.18 -3.31 -11.89
C LYS A 147 -12.75 -4.37 -10.95
N GLU A 148 -12.08 -5.50 -10.89
CA GLU A 148 -12.42 -6.65 -10.06
C GLU A 148 -11.25 -6.93 -9.12
N ALA A 149 -11.50 -7.65 -8.02
CA ALA A 149 -10.48 -7.96 -7.01
C ALA A 149 -9.73 -6.73 -6.48
N THR A 150 -10.48 -5.66 -6.21
CA THR A 150 -10.00 -4.41 -5.61
C THR A 150 -9.42 -4.65 -4.21
N LEU A 151 -8.58 -3.74 -3.74
CA LEU A 151 -8.22 -3.68 -2.32
C LEU A 151 -9.48 -3.31 -1.51
N ARG A 152 -9.80 -4.15 -0.53
CA ARG A 152 -10.95 -3.97 0.37
C ARG A 152 -10.44 -3.64 1.77
N LEU A 153 -11.01 -2.60 2.38
CA LEU A 153 -10.62 -2.11 3.71
C LEU A 153 -11.84 -1.96 4.60
N ILE A 154 -11.71 -2.20 5.91
CA ILE A 154 -12.80 -1.96 6.87
C ILE A 154 -12.64 -0.55 7.43
N ALA A 155 -13.62 0.31 7.16
CA ALA A 155 -13.60 1.70 7.59
C ALA A 155 -13.50 1.80 9.13
N GLY A 156 -12.53 2.57 9.62
CA GLY A 156 -12.32 2.81 11.05
C GLY A 156 -11.59 1.68 11.79
N SER A 157 -11.21 0.59 11.11
CA SER A 157 -10.50 -0.53 11.75
C SER A 157 -9.13 -0.16 12.32
N HIS A 158 -8.50 0.90 11.83
CA HIS A 158 -7.26 1.49 12.39
C HIS A 158 -7.45 2.06 13.81
N LYS A 159 -8.69 2.20 14.29
CA LYS A 159 -9.04 2.70 15.63
C LYS A 159 -9.44 1.61 16.61
N TRP A 160 -9.42 0.34 16.21
CA TRP A 160 -9.73 -0.75 17.13
C TRP A 160 -8.72 -0.81 18.29
N ASP A 161 -9.23 -1.19 19.47
CA ASP A 161 -8.45 -1.22 20.71
C ASP A 161 -7.38 -2.33 20.72
N LYS A 162 -7.55 -3.33 19.86
CA LYS A 162 -6.67 -4.47 19.68
C LYS A 162 -6.46 -4.73 18.21
N MET A 163 -5.24 -5.13 17.87
CA MET A 163 -4.90 -5.51 16.50
C MET A 163 -5.49 -6.88 16.14
N ILE A 164 -5.59 -7.18 14.85
CA ILE A 164 -5.95 -8.51 14.36
C ILE A 164 -4.78 -9.48 14.52
N LEU A 165 -5.07 -10.72 14.91
CA LEU A 165 -4.08 -11.77 15.05
C LEU A 165 -3.37 -12.02 13.70
N PRO A 166 -2.04 -11.79 13.60
CA PRO A 166 -1.33 -12.14 12.39
C PRO A 166 -1.29 -13.66 12.22
N VAL A 167 -1.64 -14.11 11.02
CA VAL A 167 -1.58 -15.52 10.61
C VAL A 167 -0.56 -15.71 9.49
N ARG A 168 -0.02 -16.91 9.34
CA ARG A 168 0.80 -17.30 8.18
C ARG A 168 -0.13 -17.56 7.01
N TRP A 169 0.04 -16.82 5.91
CA TRP A 169 -0.89 -16.92 4.77
C TRP A 169 -0.83 -18.25 4.01
N LEU A 170 0.19 -19.07 4.27
CA LEU A 170 0.34 -20.40 3.64
C LEU A 170 -0.66 -21.42 4.22
N ASP A 171 -0.84 -21.43 5.53
CA ASP A 171 -1.57 -22.47 6.27
C ASP A 171 -2.51 -21.94 7.36
N ASP A 172 -2.69 -20.62 7.44
CA ASP A 172 -3.52 -19.89 8.40
C ASP A 172 -3.15 -20.15 9.88
N SER A 173 -1.96 -20.71 10.13
CA SER A 173 -1.46 -20.90 11.50
C SER A 173 -1.05 -19.58 12.13
N ASN A 174 -1.14 -19.49 13.47
CA ASN A 174 -0.78 -18.27 14.17
C ASN A 174 0.67 -17.89 13.94
N PHE A 175 0.91 -16.61 13.66
CA PHE A 175 2.26 -16.08 13.51
C PHE A 175 2.98 -16.00 14.87
N TYR A 176 2.24 -15.70 15.94
CA TYR A 176 2.70 -15.66 17.32
C TYR A 176 2.03 -16.74 18.20
N ALA A 177 2.71 -17.19 19.24
CA ALA A 177 2.22 -18.23 20.14
C ALA A 177 1.13 -17.76 21.15
N GLY A 178 0.81 -16.47 21.21
CA GLY A 178 -0.12 -15.89 22.18
C GLY A 178 -1.28 -15.14 21.51
N GLU A 179 -2.52 -15.60 21.72
CA GLU A 179 -3.73 -15.07 21.07
C GLU A 179 -4.44 -13.97 21.89
N GLY A 180 -4.17 -13.86 23.20
CA GLY A 180 -4.99 -13.05 24.13
C GLY A 180 -5.01 -11.53 23.90
N ASP A 181 -4.00 -11.01 23.21
CA ASP A 181 -3.85 -9.58 22.95
C ASP A 181 -4.44 -9.14 21.59
N TYR A 182 -4.94 -10.09 20.79
CA TYR A 182 -5.44 -9.85 19.44
C TYR A 182 -6.94 -10.13 19.30
N LEU A 183 -7.55 -9.51 18.29
CA LEU A 183 -8.88 -9.85 17.80
C LEU A 183 -8.77 -10.96 16.74
N PRO A 184 -9.81 -11.80 16.59
CA PRO A 184 -9.89 -12.73 15.48
C PRO A 184 -9.97 -11.98 14.13
N VAL A 185 -9.55 -12.65 13.06
CA VAL A 185 -9.70 -12.13 11.70
C VAL A 185 -11.18 -11.86 11.41
N PRO A 186 -11.57 -10.64 10.98
CA PRO A 186 -12.96 -10.29 10.73
C PRO A 186 -13.50 -10.94 9.45
N ASP A 187 -14.83 -11.07 9.36
CA ASP A 187 -15.54 -11.53 8.16
C ASP A 187 -16.64 -10.51 7.80
N PRO A 188 -16.27 -9.38 7.15
CA PRO A 188 -17.23 -8.32 6.81
C PRO A 188 -18.24 -8.74 5.74
N ASP A 189 -18.00 -9.84 5.02
CA ASP A 189 -18.99 -10.39 4.07
C ASP A 189 -20.17 -11.06 4.80
N LYS A 190 -19.98 -11.42 6.08
CA LYS A 190 -21.03 -11.96 6.96
C LYS A 190 -21.50 -10.98 8.04
N ASP A 191 -20.79 -9.87 8.24
CA ASP A 191 -21.14 -8.84 9.20
C ASP A 191 -21.47 -7.50 8.50
N PRO A 192 -22.76 -7.22 8.22
CA PRO A 192 -23.18 -6.00 7.54
C PRO A 192 -22.98 -4.72 8.37
N SER A 193 -22.60 -4.82 9.65
CA SER A 193 -22.25 -3.65 10.45
C SER A 193 -20.86 -3.09 10.09
N MET A 194 -20.02 -3.90 9.46
CA MET A 194 -18.69 -3.49 9.00
C MET A 194 -18.80 -2.79 7.65
N LYS A 195 -18.49 -1.48 7.62
CA LYS A 195 -18.43 -0.72 6.37
C LYS A 195 -17.15 -1.07 5.61
N VAL A 196 -17.28 -1.77 4.49
CA VAL A 196 -16.18 -2.03 3.55
C VAL A 196 -16.00 -0.85 2.60
N LEU A 197 -14.74 -0.46 2.40
CA LEU A 197 -14.29 0.52 1.42
C LEU A 197 -13.58 -0.22 0.29
N GLU A 198 -13.93 0.12 -0.94
CA GLU A 198 -13.35 -0.44 -2.15
C GLU A 198 -13.50 0.56 -3.30
N TRP A 199 -12.54 0.56 -4.22
CA TRP A 199 -12.52 1.47 -5.35
C TRP A 199 -12.05 0.74 -6.61
N GLU A 200 -12.77 0.92 -7.72
CA GLU A 200 -12.19 0.73 -9.05
C GLU A 200 -11.13 1.82 -9.27
N MET A 201 -10.03 1.48 -9.95
CA MET A 201 -8.86 2.35 -10.11
C MET A 201 -8.31 2.33 -11.52
N GLU A 202 -7.82 3.49 -11.95
CA GLU A 202 -7.02 3.63 -13.17
C GLU A 202 -5.52 3.68 -12.84
N PRO A 203 -4.62 3.33 -13.79
CA PRO A 203 -3.18 3.45 -13.58
C PRO A 203 -2.77 4.84 -13.06
N GLY A 204 -2.03 4.84 -11.96
CA GLY A 204 -1.57 6.06 -11.29
C GLY A 204 -2.55 6.67 -10.28
N ASP A 205 -3.72 6.06 -10.05
CA ASP A 205 -4.46 6.25 -8.80
C ASP A 205 -3.69 5.64 -7.62
N ALA A 206 -3.98 6.06 -6.39
CA ALA A 206 -3.41 5.44 -5.19
C ALA A 206 -4.45 5.33 -4.07
N ILE A 207 -4.51 4.18 -3.40
CA ILE A 207 -5.18 4.06 -2.10
C ILE A 207 -4.13 4.31 -1.00
N LEU A 208 -4.43 5.23 -0.10
CA LEU A 208 -3.69 5.47 1.12
C LEU A 208 -4.48 4.85 2.27
N PHE A 209 -3.85 3.99 3.08
CA PHE A 209 -4.48 3.30 4.21
C PHE A 209 -3.52 3.09 5.38
#